data_AF-A0A2A2WC91-F1
#
_entry.id   AF-A0A2A2WC91-F1
#
_cell.length_a   1.000
_cell.length_b   1.000
_cell.length_c   1.000
_cell.angle_alpha   90.00
_cell.angle_beta   90.00
_cell.angle_gamma   90.00
#
_symmetry.space_group_name_H-M   'P 1'
#
loop_
_entity.id
_entity.type
_entity.pdbx_description
1 polymer ?
#
loop_
_entity_poly.entity_id
_entity_poly.type
_entity_poly.pdbx_seq_one_letter_code
_entity_poly.pdbx_strand_id
1 'polypeptide(L)'
;MQRQLRIMKKHEWREKTEEGATRLVTATRHGGKWKLQSRLKSDTEWTQFPVIELEDLETLRELLWNKYQRNRIPHEQVLEIDALIEAAKQNG
;
A
#
# COMPACT_ATOMS: atom_id res chain seq x y z
N MET A 1 -3.12 -0.91 31.27
CA MET A 1 -3.50 -1.83 30.18
C MET A 1 -4.18 -1.00 29.08
N GLN A 2 -3.41 -0.42 28.16
CA GLN A 2 -3.98 0.48 27.14
C GLN A 2 -4.58 -0.32 26.00
N ARG A 3 -5.91 -0.25 25.86
CA ARG A 3 -6.65 -0.77 24.72
C ARG A 3 -6.31 0.10 23.51
N GLN A 4 -5.26 -0.26 22.79
CA GLN A 4 -4.93 0.36 21.51
C GLN A 4 -6.08 0.04 20.56
N LEU A 5 -7.03 0.96 20.39
CA LEU A 5 -7.86 1.00 19.19
C LEU A 5 -6.88 1.02 18.02
N ARG A 6 -6.69 -0.13 17.40
CA ARG A 6 -5.75 -0.33 16.30
C ARG A 6 -6.33 0.40 15.10
N ILE A 7 -6.07 1.70 15.01
CA ILE A 7 -6.50 2.51 13.87
C ILE A 7 -5.82 1.90 12.65
N MET A 8 -6.59 1.17 11.84
CA MET A 8 -6.16 0.67 10.55
C MET A 8 -5.88 1.88 9.67
N LYS A 9 -4.59 2.17 9.44
CA LYS A 9 -4.20 3.23 8.52
C LYS A 9 -4.32 2.70 7.09
N LYS A 10 -5.17 3.36 6.31
CA LYS A 10 -5.34 3.13 4.87
C LYS A 10 -4.52 4.14 4.08
N HIS A 11 -3.97 3.69 2.96
CA HIS A 11 -3.24 4.49 2.00
C HIS A 11 -3.89 4.24 0.64
N GLU A 12 -4.46 5.27 0.05
CA GLU A 12 -5.26 5.16 -1.16
C GLU A 12 -4.65 6.02 -2.26
N TRP A 13 -4.62 5.50 -3.48
CA TRP A 13 -4.22 6.24 -4.67
C TRP A 13 -5.06 5.79 -5.87
N ARG A 14 -4.88 6.53 -6.96
CA ARG A 14 -5.51 6.25 -8.25
C ARG A 14 -4.44 6.30 -9.32
N GLU A 15 -4.56 5.41 -10.27
CA GLU A 15 -3.65 5.36 -11.42
C GLU A 15 -4.45 5.05 -12.69
N LYS A 16 -3.79 5.27 -13.82
CA LYS A 16 -4.30 4.90 -15.13
C LYS A 16 -3.69 3.57 -15.51
N THR A 17 -4.52 2.61 -15.90
CA THR A 17 -4.05 1.38 -16.55
C THR A 17 -3.54 1.72 -17.95
N GLU A 18 -2.83 0.78 -18.57
CA GLU A 18 -2.37 0.91 -19.96
C GLU A 18 -3.51 1.17 -20.94
N GLU A 19 -4.69 0.58 -20.67
CA GLU A 19 -5.92 0.77 -21.45
C GLU A 19 -6.65 2.10 -21.15
N GLY A 20 -6.09 2.95 -20.29
CA GLY A 20 -6.65 4.26 -19.91
C GLY A 20 -7.76 4.21 -18.85
N ALA A 21 -8.12 3.02 -18.37
CA ALA A 21 -9.06 2.85 -17.26
C ALA A 21 -8.47 3.39 -15.95
N THR A 22 -9.31 3.79 -15.01
CA THR A 22 -8.85 4.28 -13.70
C THR A 22 -8.87 3.14 -12.70
N ARG A 23 -7.71 2.74 -12.17
CA ARG A 23 -7.60 1.78 -11.08
C ARG A 23 -7.61 2.52 -9.74
N LEU A 24 -8.42 2.04 -8.81
CA LEU A 24 -8.50 2.52 -7.43
C LEU A 24 -7.76 1.52 -6.55
N VAL A 25 -6.80 2.00 -5.77
CA VAL A 25 -5.94 1.13 -4.96
C VAL A 25 -6.00 1.53 -3.50
N THR A 26 -6.00 0.53 -2.61
CA THR A 26 -5.97 0.73 -1.16
C THR A 26 -4.97 -0.24 -0.54
N ALA A 27 -3.93 0.30 0.09
CA ALA A 27 -3.03 -0.44 0.97
C ALA A 27 -3.41 -0.21 2.44
N THR A 28 -3.39 -1.27 3.23
CA THR A 28 -3.69 -1.22 4.66
C THR A 28 -2.59 -1.88 5.49
N ARG A 29 -2.18 -1.22 6.58
CA ARG A 29 -1.28 -1.82 7.59
C ARG A 29 -2.08 -2.25 8.80
N HIS A 30 -2.09 -3.55 9.08
CA HIS A 30 -2.75 -4.12 10.25
C HIS A 30 -1.81 -5.12 10.93
N GLY A 31 -1.22 -4.69 12.06
CA GLY A 31 -0.35 -5.54 12.85
C GLY A 31 0.99 -5.88 12.25
N GLY A 32 1.64 -4.87 11.67
CA GLY A 32 2.90 -5.05 10.95
C GLY A 32 2.75 -5.79 9.62
N LYS A 33 1.52 -6.17 9.24
CA LYS A 33 1.24 -6.80 7.94
C LYS A 33 0.59 -5.81 7.00
N TRP A 34 1.06 -5.79 5.77
CA TRP A 34 0.52 -5.01 4.67
C TRP A 34 -0.39 -5.87 3.80
N LYS A 35 -1.49 -5.29 3.35
CA LYS A 35 -2.40 -5.88 2.36
C LYS A 35 -2.81 -4.83 1.36
N LEU A 36 -2.96 -5.23 0.11
CA LEU A 36 -3.46 -4.38 -0.96
C LEU A 36 -4.78 -4.93 -1.49
N GLN A 37 -5.68 -4.02 -1.82
CA GLN A 37 -6.84 -4.31 -2.64
C GLN A 37 -6.95 -3.27 -3.74
N SER A 38 -7.44 -3.68 -4.90
CA SER A 38 -7.69 -2.77 -6.01
C SER A 38 -8.92 -3.17 -6.80
N ARG A 39 -9.45 -2.21 -7.55
CA ARG A 39 -10.49 -2.45 -8.57
C ARG A 39 -10.42 -1.37 -9.64
N LEU A 40 -10.98 -1.61 -10.82
CA LEU A 40 -11.25 -0.51 -11.74
C LEU A 40 -12.37 0.36 -11.16
N LYS A 41 -12.35 1.65 -11.48
CA LYS A 41 -13.40 2.59 -11.06
C LYS A 41 -14.78 2.19 -11.61
N SER A 42 -14.83 1.51 -12.75
CA SER A 42 -16.03 0.94 -13.36
C SER A 42 -16.61 -0.24 -12.57
N ASP A 43 -15.79 -0.89 -11.74
CA ASP A 43 -16.15 -2.16 -11.12
C ASP A 43 -16.72 -1.94 -9.71
N THR A 44 -17.57 -2.89 -9.28
CA THR A 44 -18.14 -2.89 -7.94
C THR A 44 -17.27 -3.67 -6.95
N GLU A 45 -16.68 -4.77 -7.39
CA GLU A 45 -15.94 -5.70 -6.54
C GLU A 45 -14.48 -5.27 -6.36
N TRP A 46 -13.91 -5.62 -5.21
CA TRP A 46 -12.50 -5.40 -4.90
C TRP A 46 -11.72 -6.71 -5.02
N THR A 47 -10.66 -6.69 -5.82
CA THR A 47 -9.67 -7.77 -5.84
C THR A 47 -8.71 -7.61 -4.67
N GLN A 48 -8.51 -8.68 -3.89
CA GLN A 48 -7.54 -8.72 -2.81
C GLN A 48 -6.22 -9.31 -3.31
N PHE A 49 -5.11 -8.67 -2.93
CA PHE A 49 -3.76 -9.07 -3.32
C PHE A 49 -3.03 -9.58 -2.06
N PRO A 50 -2.96 -10.90 -1.83
CA PRO A 50 -2.29 -11.47 -0.66
C PRO A 50 -0.77 -11.28 -0.72
N VAL A 51 -0.22 -11.20 -1.94
CA VAL A 51 1.14 -10.73 -2.24
C VAL A 51 0.98 -9.43 -3.01
N ILE A 52 1.69 -8.39 -2.59
CA ILE A 52 1.64 -7.08 -3.25
C ILE A 52 2.69 -7.08 -4.37
N GLU A 53 2.28 -6.73 -5.57
CA GLU A 53 3.15 -6.61 -6.74
C GLU A 53 4.24 -5.55 -6.51
N LEU A 54 5.39 -5.71 -7.16
CA LEU A 54 6.54 -4.82 -7.01
C LEU A 54 6.19 -3.36 -7.33
N GLU A 55 5.50 -3.12 -8.44
CA GLU A 55 5.10 -1.76 -8.88
C GLU A 55 4.19 -1.06 -7.86
N ASP A 56 3.26 -1.82 -7.28
CA ASP A 56 2.37 -1.33 -6.22
C ASP A 56 3.15 -1.01 -4.93
N LEU A 57 4.16 -1.82 -4.59
CA LEU A 57 5.04 -1.57 -3.45
C LEU A 57 5.88 -0.31 -3.64
N GLU A 58 6.44 -0.10 -4.83
CA GLU A 58 7.22 1.09 -5.16
C GLU A 58 6.36 2.36 -5.08
N THR A 59 5.15 2.32 -5.63
CA THR A 59 4.18 3.42 -5.52
C THR A 59 3.82 3.70 -4.06
N LEU A 60 3.52 2.65 -3.29
CA LEU A 60 3.22 2.79 -1.87
C LEU A 60 4.40 3.40 -1.10
N ARG A 61 5.63 3.00 -1.39
CA ARG A 61 6.84 3.53 -0.78
C ARG A 61 6.94 5.04 -0.98
N GLU A 62 6.72 5.54 -2.20
CA GLU A 62 6.76 6.98 -2.48
C GLU A 62 5.69 7.75 -1.69
N LEU A 63 4.48 7.21 -1.62
CA LEU A 63 3.40 7.80 -0.84
C LEU A 63 3.74 7.87 0.66
N LEU A 64 4.35 6.81 1.20
CA LEU A 64 4.79 6.78 2.60
C LEU A 64 5.94 7.74 2.83
N TRP A 65 6.91 7.81 1.93
CA TRP A 65 8.01 8.76 2.01
C TRP A 65 7.48 10.21 2.10
N ASN A 66 6.57 10.59 1.20
CA ASN A 66 5.93 11.91 1.22
C ASN A 66 5.11 12.18 2.49
N LYS A 67 4.57 11.15 3.14
CA LYS A 67 3.87 11.28 4.44
C LYS A 67 4.86 11.41 5.60
N TYR A 68 5.97 10.68 5.56
CA TYR A 68 7.03 10.74 6.55
C TYR A 68 7.72 12.10 6.55
N GLN A 69 8.07 12.64 5.38
CA GLN A 69 8.65 13.98 5.22
C GLN A 69 7.78 15.10 5.83
N ARG A 70 6.47 14.87 5.96
CA ARG A 70 5.49 15.78 6.58
C ARG A 70 5.09 15.39 8.01
N ASN A 71 5.86 14.50 8.65
CA ASN A 71 5.65 13.99 10.00
C ASN A 71 4.25 13.37 10.23
N ARG A 72 3.66 12.72 9.21
CA ARG A 72 2.32 12.10 9.30
C ARG A 72 2.33 10.62 9.65
N ILE A 73 3.47 9.96 9.49
CA ILE A 73 3.69 8.54 9.81
C ILE A 73 5.12 8.35 10.35
N PRO A 74 5.38 7.30 11.15
CA PRO A 74 6.74 6.96 11.56
C PRO A 74 7.58 6.45 10.38
N HIS A 75 8.89 6.67 10.44
CA HIS A 75 9.86 6.18 9.44
C HIS A 75 9.82 4.64 9.28
N GLU A 76 9.53 3.93 10.37
CA GLU A 76 9.37 2.46 10.39
C GLU A 76 8.46 1.94 9.26
N GLN A 77 7.37 2.65 8.94
CA GLN A 77 6.47 2.22 7.86
C GLN A 77 7.12 2.30 6.47
N VAL A 78 8.06 3.21 6.26
CA VAL A 78 8.83 3.29 5.00
C VAL A 78 9.78 2.08 4.92
N LEU A 79 10.52 1.82 6.01
CA LEU A 79 11.46 0.69 6.08
C LEU A 79 10.78 -0.67 5.88
N GLU A 80 9.56 -0.84 6.40
CA GLU A 80 8.76 -2.05 6.17
C GLU A 80 8.46 -2.27 4.68
N ILE A 81 8.13 -1.20 3.94
CA ILE A 81 7.88 -1.31 2.50
C ILE A 81 9.18 -1.51 1.72
N ASP A 82 10.27 -0.83 2.10
CA ASP A 82 11.59 -1.07 1.49
C ASP A 82 11.99 -2.55 1.61
N ALA A 83 11.75 -3.19 2.76
CA ALA A 83 12.00 -4.62 2.94
C ALA A 83 11.11 -5.51 2.05
N LEU A 84 9.83 -5.14 1.85
CA LEU A 84 8.93 -5.86 0.94
C LEU A 84 9.35 -5.72 -0.52
N ILE A 85 9.83 -4.54 -0.94
CA ILE A 85 10.36 -4.29 -2.29
C ILE A 85 11.56 -5.18 -2.56
N GLU A 86 12.53 -5.23 -1.63
CA GLU A 86 13.71 -6.08 -1.79
C GLU A 86 13.35 -7.56 -1.83
N ALA A 87 12.40 -8.00 -1.01
CA ALA A 87 11.87 -9.36 -1.08
C ALA A 87 11.18 -9.66 -2.42
N ALA A 88 10.41 -8.72 -2.97
CA ALA A 88 9.75 -8.88 -4.27
C ALA A 88 10.76 -8.99 -5.42
N LYS A 89 11.81 -8.16 -5.42
CA LYS A 89 12.88 -8.18 -6.44
C LYS A 89 13.70 -9.47 -6.45
N GLN A 90 13.86 -10.13 -5.30
CA GLN A 90 14.61 -11.39 -5.21
C GLN A 90 13.81 -12.61 -5.70
N ASN A 91 12.49 -12.48 -5.85
CA ASN A 91 11.59 -13.55 -6.24
C ASN A 91 11.11 -13.46 -7.71
N GLY A 92 11.50 -12.42 -8.44
CA GLY A 92 11.24 -12.24 -9.88
C GLY A 92 12.48 -12.54 -10.72
#